data_AF-A0A315AZV9-F1
#
_entry.id   AF-A0A315AZV9-F1
#
_cell.length_a   1.000
_cell.length_b   1.000
_cell.length_c   1.000
_cell.angle_alpha   90.00
_cell.angle_beta   90.00
_cell.angle_gamma   90.00
#
_symmetry.space_group_name_H-M   'P 1'
#
loop_
_entity.id
_entity.type
_entity.pdbx_description
1 polymer ?
#
loop_
_entity_poly.entity_id
_entity_poly.type
_entity_poly.pdbx_seq_one_letter_code
_entity_poly.pdbx_strand_id
1 'polypeptide(L)'
;MVKLTAKQQRFAELVALEGMTQADAYRAAYATGNMKPETIWARASELMADRKVSGRVAELRAEIQDKAVEKELWSRVDSIGVLKEIATNQEARGNEKVSAVKELNAMHGFSVTKVEHSGTIAAQEVLANLTPGQMVRASLALLRKHSNGPERAEIVEFAQQVMEGEGFAFD
;
A
#
# COMPACT_ATOMS: atom_id res chain seq x y z
N MET A 1 3.53 -7.40 -43.06
CA MET A 1 2.13 -7.62 -42.60
C MET A 1 1.68 -9.02 -42.96
N VAL A 2 1.33 -9.83 -41.97
CA VAL A 2 0.71 -11.13 -42.18
C VAL A 2 -0.69 -10.89 -42.76
N LYS A 3 -0.92 -11.22 -44.03
CA LYS A 3 -2.22 -11.00 -44.69
C LYS A 3 -3.17 -12.15 -44.34
N LEU A 4 -3.96 -11.97 -43.29
CA LEU A 4 -5.07 -12.83 -42.92
C LEU A 4 -6.30 -12.50 -43.77
N THR A 5 -7.14 -13.50 -44.03
CA THR A 5 -8.46 -13.25 -44.62
C THR A 5 -9.40 -12.66 -43.56
N ALA A 6 -10.44 -11.95 -44.01
CA ALA A 6 -11.42 -11.35 -43.09
C ALA A 6 -12.07 -12.38 -42.14
N LYS A 7 -12.30 -13.61 -42.61
CA LYS A 7 -12.87 -14.70 -41.79
C LYS A 7 -11.87 -15.20 -40.74
N GLN A 8 -10.60 -15.35 -41.10
CA GLN A 8 -9.55 -15.74 -40.17
C GLN A 8 -9.32 -14.68 -39.10
N GLN A 9 -9.35 -13.42 -39.50
CA GLN A 9 -9.25 -12.28 -38.60
C GLN A 9 -10.43 -12.28 -37.61
N ARG A 10 -11.67 -12.43 -38.10
CA ARG A 10 -12.86 -12.52 -37.25
C ARG A 10 -12.78 -13.70 -36.28
N PHE A 11 -12.34 -14.88 -36.75
CA PHE A 11 -12.12 -16.04 -35.89
C PHE A 11 -11.12 -15.73 -34.77
N ALA A 12 -9.98 -15.12 -35.09
CA ALA A 12 -8.96 -14.77 -34.11
C ALA A 12 -9.47 -13.77 -33.06
N GLU A 13 -10.24 -12.76 -33.50
CA GLU A 13 -10.90 -11.78 -32.62
C GLU A 13 -11.90 -12.44 -31.66
N LEU A 14 -12.76 -13.32 -32.15
CA LEU A 14 -13.75 -14.03 -31.34
C LEU A 14 -13.09 -14.90 -30.25
N VAL A 15 -11.98 -15.56 -30.58
CA VAL A 15 -11.25 -16.42 -29.62
C VAL A 15 -10.43 -15.60 -28.61
N ALA A 16 -9.86 -14.47 -29.04
CA ALA A 16 -8.97 -13.67 -28.19
C ALA A 16 -9.72 -12.64 -27.34
N LEU A 17 -10.70 -11.92 -27.92
CA LEU A 17 -11.38 -10.79 -27.30
C LEU A 17 -12.69 -11.22 -26.61
N GLU A 18 -13.48 -12.07 -27.27
CA GLU A 18 -14.79 -12.49 -26.76
C GLU A 18 -14.71 -13.80 -25.93
N GLY A 19 -13.52 -14.44 -25.89
CA GLY A 19 -13.28 -15.64 -25.10
C GLY A 19 -14.04 -16.89 -25.58
N MET A 20 -14.52 -16.88 -26.82
CA MET A 20 -15.29 -18.00 -27.37
C MET A 20 -14.44 -19.27 -27.53
N THR A 21 -15.12 -20.42 -27.46
CA THR A 21 -14.50 -21.68 -27.87
C THR A 21 -14.15 -21.64 -29.36
N GLN A 22 -13.13 -22.40 -29.77
CA GLN A 22 -12.72 -22.45 -31.19
C GLN A 22 -13.89 -22.88 -32.09
N ALA A 23 -14.70 -23.84 -31.64
CA ALA A 23 -15.86 -24.30 -32.40
C ALA A 23 -16.91 -23.20 -32.60
N ASP A 24 -17.22 -22.43 -31.55
CA ASP A 24 -18.20 -21.35 -31.63
C ASP A 24 -17.68 -20.17 -32.46
N ALA A 25 -16.41 -19.81 -32.27
CA ALA A 25 -15.74 -18.82 -33.09
C ALA A 25 -15.75 -19.22 -34.58
N TYR A 26 -15.55 -20.51 -34.88
CA TYR A 26 -15.61 -21.01 -36.24
C TYR A 26 -17.02 -20.92 -36.84
N ARG A 27 -18.07 -21.26 -36.07
CA ARG A 27 -19.48 -21.12 -36.48
C ARG A 27 -19.87 -19.67 -36.75
N ALA A 28 -19.34 -18.74 -35.97
CA ALA A 28 -19.62 -17.32 -36.11
C ALA A 28 -18.82 -16.68 -37.28
N ALA A 29 -17.58 -17.11 -37.50
CA ALA A 29 -16.72 -16.58 -38.56
C ALA A 29 -16.98 -17.23 -39.94
N TYR A 30 -17.47 -18.47 -39.97
CA TYR A 30 -17.74 -19.24 -41.18
C TYR A 30 -19.20 -19.68 -41.19
N ALA A 31 -19.87 -19.53 -42.34
CA ALA A 31 -21.26 -19.96 -42.50
C ALA A 31 -21.37 -21.51 -42.49
N THR A 32 -21.47 -22.11 -41.30
CA THR A 32 -21.39 -23.57 -41.09
C THR A 32 -22.74 -24.27 -40.99
N GLY A 33 -23.84 -23.64 -41.44
CA GLY A 33 -25.22 -24.13 -41.20
C GLY A 33 -25.50 -25.57 -41.67
N ASN A 34 -24.75 -26.08 -42.66
CA ASN A 34 -24.90 -27.43 -43.20
C ASN A 34 -23.79 -28.40 -42.74
N MET A 35 -22.89 -27.99 -41.85
CA MET A 35 -21.76 -28.81 -41.41
C MET A 35 -22.12 -29.58 -40.14
N LYS A 36 -21.66 -30.83 -40.07
CA LYS A 36 -21.79 -31.64 -38.86
C LYS A 36 -20.94 -31.05 -37.72
N PRO A 37 -21.36 -31.15 -36.45
CA PRO A 37 -20.61 -30.64 -35.30
C PRO A 37 -19.16 -31.13 -35.24
N GLU A 38 -18.92 -32.41 -35.56
CA GLU A 38 -17.58 -33.02 -35.53
C GLU A 38 -16.66 -32.40 -36.57
N THR A 39 -17.21 -32.07 -37.74
CA THR A 39 -16.46 -31.39 -38.80
C THR A 39 -16.11 -29.97 -38.40
N ILE A 40 -17.03 -29.25 -37.75
CA ILE A 40 -16.77 -27.89 -37.24
C ILE A 40 -15.62 -27.93 -36.24
N TRP A 41 -15.63 -28.89 -35.31
CA TRP A 41 -14.57 -29.02 -34.30
C TRP A 41 -13.22 -29.31 -34.92
N ALA A 42 -13.15 -30.27 -35.85
CA ALA A 42 -11.92 -30.59 -36.56
C ALA A 42 -11.38 -29.37 -37.33
N ARG A 43 -12.24 -28.66 -38.07
CA ARG A 43 -11.84 -27.49 -38.87
C ARG A 43 -11.44 -26.30 -38.02
N ALA A 44 -12.09 -26.08 -36.89
CA ALA A 44 -11.71 -25.04 -35.93
C ALA A 44 -10.32 -25.31 -35.35
N SER A 45 -10.05 -26.57 -34.98
CA SER A 45 -8.73 -26.99 -34.49
C SER A 45 -7.65 -26.86 -35.56
N GLU A 46 -7.91 -27.29 -36.80
CA GLU A 46 -7.00 -27.12 -37.94
C GLU A 46 -6.71 -25.63 -38.18
N LEU A 47 -7.73 -24.78 -38.12
CA LEU A 47 -7.58 -23.34 -38.33
C LEU A 47 -6.74 -22.69 -37.23
N MET A 48 -6.93 -23.10 -35.98
CA MET A 48 -6.13 -22.62 -34.86
C MET A 48 -4.67 -23.08 -34.93
N ALA A 49 -4.42 -24.25 -35.50
CA ALA A 49 -3.07 -24.77 -35.72
C ALA A 49 -2.30 -24.03 -36.82
N ASP A 50 -2.99 -23.26 -37.69
CA ASP A 50 -2.33 -22.41 -38.66
C ASP A 50 -1.46 -21.35 -37.96
N ARG A 51 -0.18 -21.27 -38.34
CA ARG A 51 0.80 -20.37 -37.72
C ARG A 51 0.40 -18.89 -37.78
N LYS A 52 -0.31 -18.47 -38.84
CA LYS A 52 -0.73 -17.07 -38.99
C LYS A 52 -1.89 -16.75 -38.06
N VAL A 53 -2.85 -17.68 -37.94
CA VAL A 53 -4.03 -17.51 -37.08
C VAL A 53 -3.62 -17.58 -35.62
N SER A 54 -2.86 -18.61 -35.22
CA SER A 54 -2.33 -18.73 -33.86
C SER A 54 -1.48 -17.54 -33.45
N GLY A 55 -0.58 -17.08 -34.34
CA GLY A 55 0.20 -15.87 -34.13
C GLY A 55 -0.68 -14.64 -33.85
N ARG A 56 -1.73 -14.45 -34.66
CA ARG A 56 -2.65 -13.31 -34.46
C ARG A 56 -3.46 -13.41 -33.17
N VAL A 57 -3.90 -14.61 -32.78
CA VAL A 57 -4.58 -14.81 -31.49
C VAL A 57 -3.64 -14.48 -30.33
N ALA A 58 -2.37 -14.89 -30.41
CA ALA A 58 -1.38 -14.61 -29.38
C ALA A 58 -1.10 -13.09 -29.28
N GLU A 59 -0.93 -12.40 -30.40
CA GLU A 59 -0.79 -10.94 -30.44
C GLU A 59 -1.97 -10.25 -29.76
N LEU A 60 -3.21 -10.60 -30.15
CA LEU A 60 -4.41 -10.01 -29.57
C LEU A 60 -4.51 -10.25 -28.05
N ARG A 61 -4.14 -11.44 -27.59
CA ARG A 61 -4.12 -11.75 -26.15
C ARG A 61 -3.05 -10.97 -25.40
N ALA A 62 -1.87 -10.79 -26.00
CA ALA A 62 -0.81 -9.96 -25.43
C ALA A 62 -1.26 -8.50 -25.33
N GLU A 63 -1.88 -7.94 -26.37
CA GLU A 63 -2.42 -6.57 -26.33
C GLU A 63 -3.46 -6.36 -25.22
N ILE A 64 -4.31 -7.36 -24.95
CA ILE A 64 -5.29 -7.31 -23.85
C ILE A 64 -4.57 -7.41 -22.50
N GLN A 65 -3.64 -8.35 -22.36
CA GLN A 65 -2.87 -8.53 -21.13
C GLN A 65 -2.07 -7.28 -20.81
N ASP A 66 -1.37 -6.69 -21.76
CA ASP A 66 -0.61 -5.47 -21.57
C ASP A 66 -1.51 -4.32 -21.10
N LYS A 67 -2.70 -4.16 -21.70
CA LYS A 67 -3.67 -3.14 -21.26
C LYS A 67 -4.32 -3.44 -19.91
N ALA A 68 -4.57 -4.70 -19.60
CA ALA A 68 -5.13 -5.11 -18.32
C ALA A 68 -4.11 -4.92 -17.20
N VAL A 69 -2.88 -5.34 -17.46
CA VAL A 69 -1.72 -5.18 -16.58
C VAL A 69 -1.39 -3.69 -16.42
N GLU A 70 -1.44 -2.86 -17.47
CA GLU A 70 -1.28 -1.40 -17.36
C GLU A 70 -2.34 -0.77 -16.46
N LYS A 71 -3.61 -1.20 -16.58
CA LYS A 71 -4.70 -0.74 -15.69
C LYS A 71 -4.54 -1.24 -14.25
N GLU A 72 -4.04 -2.45 -14.07
CA GLU A 72 -3.85 -3.08 -12.76
C GLU A 72 -2.59 -2.56 -12.05
N LEU A 73 -1.53 -2.26 -12.80
CA LEU A 73 -0.28 -1.67 -12.35
C LEU A 73 -0.35 -0.14 -12.32
N TRP A 74 -1.45 0.42 -11.85
CA TRP A 74 -1.54 1.84 -11.56
C TRP A 74 -0.37 2.27 -10.67
N SER A 75 0.55 3.07 -11.21
CA SER A 75 1.79 3.41 -10.52
C SER A 75 1.62 4.67 -9.67
N ARG A 76 2.58 4.89 -8.75
CA ARG A 76 2.66 6.15 -8.00
C ARG A 76 2.79 7.35 -8.95
N VAL A 77 3.45 7.18 -10.10
CA VAL A 77 3.61 8.25 -11.11
C VAL A 77 2.26 8.57 -11.76
N ASP A 78 1.44 7.56 -12.03
CA ASP A 78 0.10 7.75 -12.61
C ASP A 78 -0.83 8.47 -11.63
N SER A 79 -0.79 8.10 -10.33
CA SER A 79 -1.48 8.85 -9.27
C SER A 79 -1.09 10.33 -9.28
N ILE A 80 0.21 10.63 -9.31
CA ILE A 80 0.71 12.01 -9.31
C ILE A 80 0.26 12.74 -10.58
N GLY A 81 0.32 12.09 -11.74
CA GLY A 81 -0.11 12.64 -13.02
C GLY A 81 -1.56 13.09 -13.01
N VAL A 82 -2.48 12.21 -12.58
CA VAL A 82 -3.91 12.52 -12.50
C VAL A 82 -4.21 13.58 -11.45
N LEU A 83 -3.61 13.50 -10.27
CA LEU A 83 -3.82 14.53 -9.24
C LEU A 83 -3.31 15.90 -9.70
N LYS A 84 -2.19 15.96 -10.42
CA LYS A 84 -1.67 17.20 -11.03
C LYS A 84 -2.63 17.77 -12.07
N GLU A 85 -3.18 16.92 -12.93
CA GLU A 85 -4.17 17.32 -13.93
C GLU A 85 -5.40 17.93 -13.26
N ILE A 86 -5.98 17.24 -12.26
CA ILE A 86 -7.14 17.73 -11.51
C ILE A 86 -6.82 19.06 -10.83
N ALA A 87 -5.64 19.20 -10.20
CA ALA A 87 -5.24 20.41 -9.49
C ALA A 87 -5.05 21.62 -10.42
N THR A 88 -4.63 21.40 -11.67
CA THR A 88 -4.33 22.46 -12.66
C THR A 88 -5.45 22.71 -13.66
N ASN A 89 -6.42 21.80 -13.77
CA ASN A 89 -7.58 21.96 -14.64
C ASN A 89 -8.41 23.18 -14.20
N GLN A 90 -8.70 24.10 -15.12
CA GLN A 90 -9.45 25.31 -14.82
C GLN A 90 -10.93 25.03 -14.54
N GLU A 91 -11.50 24.03 -15.20
CA GLU A 91 -12.92 23.65 -15.13
C GLU A 91 -13.26 22.77 -13.93
N ALA A 92 -12.27 22.12 -13.32
CA ALA A 92 -12.48 21.30 -12.13
C ALA A 92 -13.03 22.14 -10.95
N ARG A 93 -13.84 21.52 -10.11
CA ARG A 93 -14.43 22.23 -8.97
C ARG A 93 -13.37 22.55 -7.92
N GLY A 94 -13.55 23.65 -7.18
CA GLY A 94 -12.57 24.09 -6.18
C GLY A 94 -12.24 23.03 -5.13
N ASN A 95 -13.24 22.24 -4.70
CA ASN A 95 -13.06 21.14 -3.76
C ASN A 95 -12.26 19.96 -4.33
N GLU A 96 -12.39 19.67 -5.64
CA GLU A 96 -11.61 18.63 -6.33
C GLU A 96 -10.13 19.03 -6.41
N LYS A 97 -9.86 20.30 -6.75
CA LYS A 97 -8.48 20.85 -6.76
C LYS A 97 -7.83 20.78 -5.38
N VAL A 98 -8.55 21.21 -4.34
CA VAL A 98 -8.04 21.18 -2.95
C VAL A 98 -7.74 19.75 -2.50
N SER A 99 -8.62 18.80 -2.84
CA SER A 99 -8.43 17.38 -2.50
C SER A 99 -7.21 16.80 -3.21
N ALA A 100 -7.03 17.11 -4.51
CA ALA A 100 -5.89 16.64 -5.28
C ALA A 100 -4.55 17.19 -4.75
N VAL A 101 -4.50 18.49 -4.41
CA VAL A 101 -3.32 19.12 -3.81
C VAL A 101 -3.01 18.54 -2.43
N LYS A 102 -4.04 18.26 -1.61
CA LYS A 102 -3.87 17.64 -0.29
C LYS A 102 -3.25 16.25 -0.40
N GLU A 103 -3.72 15.43 -1.34
CA GLU A 103 -3.19 14.09 -1.56
C GLU A 103 -1.75 14.15 -2.07
N LEU A 104 -1.43 15.06 -3.01
CA LEU A 104 -0.05 15.31 -3.44
C LEU A 104 0.85 15.70 -2.26
N ASN A 105 0.39 16.60 -1.39
CA ASN A 105 1.15 17.02 -0.20
C ASN A 105 1.36 15.86 0.79
N ALA A 106 0.38 14.99 0.97
CA ALA A 106 0.52 13.78 1.78
C ALA A 106 1.54 12.81 1.16
N MET A 107 1.46 12.59 -0.16
CA MET A 107 2.39 11.71 -0.90
C MET A 107 3.85 12.18 -0.83
N HIS A 108 4.08 13.49 -0.78
CA HIS A 108 5.39 14.12 -0.70
C HIS A 108 5.85 14.43 0.74
N GLY A 109 5.05 14.08 1.76
CA GLY A 109 5.41 14.31 3.16
C GLY A 109 5.35 15.77 3.60
N PHE A 110 4.74 16.65 2.81
CA PHE A 110 4.46 18.05 3.20
C PHE A 110 3.28 18.14 4.19
N SER A 111 2.47 17.09 4.31
CA SER A 111 1.42 17.00 5.33
C SER A 111 2.00 16.57 6.68
N VAL A 112 1.78 17.38 7.72
CA VAL A 112 2.21 17.05 9.08
C VAL A 112 1.41 15.85 9.57
N THR A 113 2.10 14.73 9.77
CA THR A 113 1.51 13.53 10.38
C THR A 113 1.86 13.53 11.86
N LYS A 114 0.90 13.82 12.73
CA LYS A 114 1.11 13.74 14.18
C LYS A 114 1.09 12.26 14.58
N VAL A 115 2.27 11.67 14.83
CA VAL A 115 2.37 10.29 15.32
C VAL A 115 2.48 10.34 16.85
N GLU A 116 1.40 9.99 17.54
CA GLU A 116 1.40 9.82 18.99
C GLU A 116 1.86 8.39 19.32
N HIS A 117 3.03 8.27 19.95
CA HIS A 117 3.48 7.01 20.53
C HIS A 117 3.06 6.99 22.00
N SER A 118 2.31 5.97 22.41
CA SER A 118 2.03 5.69 23.81
C SER A 118 2.70 4.38 24.21
N GLY A 119 3.25 4.34 25.42
CA GLY A 119 3.86 3.17 26.00
C GLY A 119 3.80 3.27 27.52
N THR A 120 3.47 2.17 28.17
CA THR A 120 3.56 2.06 29.63
C THR A 120 5.04 1.86 29.98
N ILE A 121 5.71 2.89 30.50
CA ILE A 121 7.00 2.68 31.15
C ILE A 121 6.69 1.87 32.41
N ALA A 122 7.17 0.64 32.50
CA ALA A 122 7.01 -0.22 33.67
C ALA A 122 7.81 0.35 34.85
N ALA A 123 7.27 1.38 35.50
CA ALA A 123 7.88 2.00 36.67
C ALA A 123 8.03 1.03 37.85
N GLN A 124 7.19 -0.02 37.90
CA GLN A 124 7.25 -1.07 38.94
C GLN A 124 8.57 -1.85 38.96
N GLU A 125 9.17 -2.20 37.80
CA GLU A 125 10.44 -2.95 37.78
C GLU A 125 11.63 -2.09 38.20
N VAL A 126 11.59 -0.79 37.91
CA VAL A 126 12.62 0.14 38.37
C VAL A 126 12.53 0.30 39.88
N LEU A 127 11.33 0.54 40.42
CA LEU A 127 11.11 0.70 41.88
C LEU A 127 11.49 -0.55 42.68
N ALA A 128 11.23 -1.75 42.16
CA ALA A 128 11.57 -3.01 42.83
C ALA A 128 13.08 -3.29 42.91
N ASN A 129 13.89 -2.65 42.05
CA ASN A 129 15.33 -2.85 41.97
C ASN A 129 16.15 -1.70 42.58
N LEU A 130 15.50 -0.71 43.19
CA LEU A 130 16.20 0.37 43.90
C LEU A 130 16.54 -0.06 45.32
N THR A 131 17.81 0.14 45.70
CA THR A 131 18.22 0.03 47.10
C THR A 131 17.50 1.11 47.95
N PRO A 132 17.31 0.88 49.26
CA PRO A 132 16.77 1.89 50.16
C PRO A 132 17.47 3.25 50.05
N GLY A 133 18.80 3.28 49.95
CA GLY A 133 19.57 4.51 49.76
C GLY A 133 19.28 5.21 48.42
N GLN A 134 19.06 4.47 47.33
CA GLN A 134 18.66 5.06 46.05
C GLN A 134 17.24 5.63 46.10
N MET A 135 16.31 4.99 46.81
CA MET A 135 14.95 5.50 47.02
C MET A 135 14.92 6.79 47.85
N VAL A 136 15.71 6.85 48.93
CA VAL A 136 15.83 8.05 49.76
C VAL A 136 16.43 9.20 48.97
N ARG A 137 17.49 8.97 48.18
CA ARG A 137 18.09 9.99 47.29
C ARG A 137 17.12 10.50 46.23
N ALA A 138 16.36 9.61 45.59
CA ALA A 138 15.36 9.99 44.60
C ALA A 138 14.22 10.81 45.24
N SER A 139 13.74 10.39 46.41
CA SER A 139 12.73 11.12 47.19
C SER A 139 13.22 12.51 47.60
N LEU A 140 14.47 12.62 48.09
CA LEU A 140 15.08 13.90 48.45
C LEU A 140 15.26 14.82 47.23
N ALA A 141 15.67 14.28 46.08
CA ALA A 141 15.80 15.01 44.83
C ALA A 141 14.44 15.54 44.33
N LEU A 142 13.38 14.75 44.49
CA LEU A 142 12.00 15.16 44.18
C LEU A 142 11.52 16.26 45.13
N LEU A 143 11.72 16.11 46.44
CA LEU A 143 11.38 17.14 47.42
C LEU A 143 12.12 18.45 47.10
N ARG A 144 13.42 18.39 46.83
CA ARG A 144 14.25 19.54 46.41
C ARG A 144 13.71 20.26 45.19
N LYS A 145 13.15 19.54 44.21
CA LYS A 145 12.60 20.11 42.97
C LYS A 145 11.25 20.82 43.20
N HIS A 146 10.49 20.42 44.21
CA HIS A 146 9.14 20.94 44.47
C HIS A 146 9.07 21.89 45.68
N SER A 147 10.06 21.89 46.58
CA SER A 147 10.16 22.83 47.70
C SER A 147 10.97 24.08 47.31
N ASN A 148 10.33 25.25 47.30
CA ASN A 148 10.96 26.54 47.07
C ASN A 148 10.83 27.43 48.32
N GLY A 149 11.66 27.18 49.34
CA GLY A 149 11.64 27.95 50.60
C GLY A 149 12.71 27.51 51.61
N PRO A 150 12.84 28.20 52.76
CA PRO A 150 13.83 27.92 53.81
C PRO A 150 13.70 26.50 54.41
N GLU A 151 12.49 25.93 54.39
CA GLU A 151 12.19 24.53 54.78
C GLU A 151 13.03 23.50 54.01
N ARG A 152 13.51 23.86 52.81
CA ARG A 152 14.39 23.00 52.00
C ARG A 152 15.73 22.71 52.68
N ALA A 153 16.26 23.65 53.48
CA ALA A 153 17.51 23.44 54.20
C ALA A 153 17.32 22.47 55.37
N GLU A 154 16.23 22.62 56.11
CA GLU A 154 15.86 21.76 57.25
C GLU A 154 15.57 20.32 56.81
N ILE A 155 14.88 20.13 55.67
CA ILE A 155 14.60 18.80 55.10
C ILE A 155 15.89 18.10 54.68
N VAL A 156 16.87 18.83 54.14
CA VAL A 156 18.17 18.27 53.74
C VAL A 156 18.99 17.86 54.96
N GLU A 157 19.01 18.70 55.99
CA GLU A 157 19.74 18.43 57.24
C GLU A 157 19.16 17.24 57.99
N PHE A 158 17.82 17.16 58.10
CA PHE A 158 17.14 16.00 58.69
C PHE A 158 17.39 14.71 57.90
N ALA A 159 17.30 14.76 56.56
CA ALA A 159 17.57 13.59 55.73
C ALA A 159 19.02 13.11 55.84
N GLN A 160 19.97 14.03 55.99
CA GLN A 160 21.39 13.72 56.16
C GLN A 160 21.66 13.07 57.52
N GLN A 161 21.05 13.56 58.60
CA GLN A 161 21.10 12.92 59.92
C GLN A 161 20.50 11.51 59.94
N VAL A 162 19.38 11.29 59.25
CA VAL A 162 18.76 9.97 59.13
C VAL A 162 19.65 8.99 58.35
N MET A 163 20.30 9.47 57.27
CA MET A 163 21.23 8.64 56.49
C MET A 163 22.50 8.28 57.28
N GLU A 164 23.01 9.20 58.11
CA GLU A 164 24.18 8.99 58.96
C GLU A 164 23.87 8.12 60.20
N GLY A 165 22.66 8.20 60.76
CA GLY A 165 22.25 7.49 61.97
C GLY A 165 21.90 6.01 61.77
N GLU A 166 21.45 5.61 60.57
CA GLU A 166 21.07 4.21 60.28
C GLU A 166 22.17 3.37 59.62
N GLY A 167 23.39 3.91 59.48
CA GLY A 167 24.53 3.14 58.94
C GLY A 167 24.38 2.73 57.48
N PHE A 168 23.63 3.49 56.67
CA PHE A 168 23.57 3.27 55.23
C PHE A 168 24.90 3.69 54.59
N ALA A 169 25.83 2.74 54.48
CA ALA A 169 27.10 2.94 53.81
C ALA A 169 26.88 3.39 52.36
N PHE A 170 27.66 4.38 51.93
CA PHE A 170 27.81 4.76 50.54
C PHE A 170 28.84 3.81 49.90
N ASP A 171 28.36 2.72 49.30
CA ASP A 171 29.09 2.11 48.18
C ASP A 171 28.75 2.84 46.87
#